data_AF-A0A2W1A8R2-F1
#
_entry.id   AF-A0A2W1A8R2-F1
#
_cell.length_a   1.000
_cell.length_b   1.000
_cell.length_c   1.000
_cell.angle_alpha   90.00
_cell.angle_beta   90.00
_cell.angle_gamma   90.00
#
_symmetry.space_group_name_H-M   'P 1'
#
loop_
_entity.id
_entity.type
_entity.pdbx_description
1 polymer ?
#
loop_
_entity_poly.entity_id
_entity_poly.type
_entity_poly.pdbx_seq_one_letter_code
_entity_poly.pdbx_strand_id
1 'polypeptide(L)'
;MFASSASVKYIYMYRQMYKPFFYNVPLMWVLLLIGNLSCGGEHMNIIDVSLVEVSGLVTEFKARSLTEIDYLSLQTAEGQIYNFKVGNNLGKFTPSHIRQHMVHGELVEISYFQRDGENWLRSMQDFTLR
;
A
#
# COMPACT_ATOMS: atom_id res chain seq x y z
N MET A 1 -83.10 -9.01 -18.10
CA MET A 1 -83.90 -8.55 -19.28
C MET A 1 -83.33 -7.22 -19.73
N PHE A 2 -83.06 -7.11 -21.03
CA PHE A 2 -82.95 -5.92 -21.91
C PHE A 2 -82.70 -4.55 -21.26
N ALA A 3 -81.85 -3.65 -21.77
CA ALA A 3 -81.05 -3.56 -22.97
C ALA A 3 -80.32 -2.20 -22.88
N SER A 4 -79.49 -1.90 -23.89
CA SER A 4 -79.50 -0.64 -24.65
C SER A 4 -79.44 0.68 -23.86
N SER A 5 -78.63 1.68 -24.14
CA SER A 5 -77.76 2.09 -25.25
C SER A 5 -77.57 3.60 -25.00
N ALA A 6 -76.69 4.21 -25.80
CA ALA A 6 -76.60 5.65 -26.06
C ALA A 6 -75.99 6.48 -24.92
N SER A 7 -74.70 6.81 -24.98
CA SER A 7 -74.11 7.80 -25.89
C SER A 7 -74.80 9.16 -25.79
N VAL A 8 -74.29 10.03 -24.93
CA VAL A 8 -74.38 11.47 -25.12
C VAL A 8 -73.00 12.06 -24.88
N LYS A 9 -72.55 12.75 -25.92
CA LYS A 9 -71.22 13.26 -26.16
C LYS A 9 -71.27 14.77 -25.90
N TYR A 10 -70.21 15.28 -25.26
CA TYR A 10 -69.84 16.68 -25.11
C TYR A 10 -70.72 17.53 -24.18
N ILE A 11 -70.07 18.26 -23.26
CA ILE A 11 -70.07 19.74 -23.23
C ILE A 11 -69.37 20.26 -21.94
N TYR A 12 -68.27 20.97 -22.17
CA TYR A 12 -67.84 22.22 -21.52
C TYR A 12 -67.13 22.29 -20.14
N MET A 13 -66.04 23.06 -20.22
CA MET A 13 -65.58 24.14 -19.34
C MET A 13 -65.01 23.84 -17.94
N TYR A 14 -63.69 24.06 -17.88
CA TYR A 14 -62.98 24.91 -16.92
C TYR A 14 -63.34 24.81 -15.43
N ARG A 15 -62.41 24.26 -14.65
CA ARG A 15 -62.03 24.88 -13.37
C ARG A 15 -60.60 24.51 -13.00
N GLN A 16 -59.73 25.51 -12.95
CA GLN A 16 -58.50 25.47 -12.16
C GLN A 16 -58.86 25.03 -10.73
N MET A 17 -58.07 24.16 -10.11
CA MET A 17 -57.47 24.44 -8.80
C MET A 17 -56.61 23.28 -8.22
N TYR A 18 -55.48 23.70 -7.62
CA TYR A 18 -54.61 23.03 -6.63
C TYR A 18 -53.49 22.06 -7.11
N LYS A 19 -52.25 22.60 -7.07
CA LYS A 19 -50.99 21.86 -6.79
C LYS A 19 -51.11 21.14 -5.43
N PRO A 20 -50.45 19.99 -5.19
CA PRO A 20 -49.02 19.95 -4.80
C PRO A 20 -48.22 18.85 -5.56
N PHE A 21 -46.97 19.10 -5.93
CA PHE A 21 -45.77 18.73 -5.16
C PHE A 21 -45.34 17.27 -5.40
N PHE A 22 -44.26 17.16 -6.18
CA PHE A 22 -43.18 16.16 -6.12
C PHE A 22 -43.26 14.85 -6.91
N TYR A 23 -42.08 14.55 -7.47
CA TYR A 23 -41.59 13.33 -8.12
C TYR A 23 -42.04 13.02 -9.55
N ASN A 24 -41.21 13.42 -10.51
CA ASN A 24 -40.79 12.56 -11.61
C ASN A 24 -39.51 13.13 -12.24
N VAL A 25 -38.37 12.88 -11.58
CA VAL A 25 -37.03 13.04 -12.17
C VAL A 25 -36.59 11.62 -12.56
N PRO A 26 -36.15 11.41 -13.81
CA PRO A 26 -36.37 10.16 -14.51
C PRO A 26 -35.53 8.99 -14.01
N LEU A 27 -36.08 7.80 -14.23
CA LEU A 27 -35.60 6.42 -14.05
C LEU A 27 -34.28 6.10 -14.79
N MET A 28 -33.37 7.06 -14.86
CA MET A 28 -32.15 7.03 -15.69
C MET A 28 -30.91 7.50 -14.91
N TRP A 29 -30.89 7.22 -13.60
CA TRP A 29 -29.69 7.39 -12.76
C TRP A 29 -29.27 6.10 -12.04
N VAL A 30 -30.00 4.99 -12.23
CA VAL A 30 -29.73 3.70 -11.56
C VAL A 30 -28.86 2.76 -12.40
N LEU A 31 -28.69 3.03 -13.70
CA LEU A 31 -28.00 2.13 -14.63
C LEU A 31 -26.49 2.39 -14.81
N LEU A 32 -25.90 3.30 -14.03
CA LEU A 32 -24.49 3.71 -14.16
C LEU A 32 -23.66 3.40 -12.90
N LEU A 33 -23.97 2.29 -12.22
CA LEU A 33 -23.23 1.82 -11.03
C LEU A 33 -22.63 0.41 -11.16
N ILE A 34 -22.86 -0.31 -12.26
CA ILE A 34 -22.33 -1.66 -12.45
C ILE A 34 -21.31 -1.65 -13.60
N GLY A 35 -20.11 -1.11 -13.35
CA GLY A 35 -19.11 -0.99 -14.41
C GLY A 35 -17.65 -0.93 -14.00
N ASN A 36 -17.29 -1.02 -12.72
CA ASN A 36 -15.88 -0.93 -12.32
C ASN A 36 -15.53 -1.90 -11.18
N LEU A 37 -15.72 -3.19 -11.40
CA LEU A 37 -15.07 -4.23 -10.58
C LEU A 37 -14.56 -5.33 -11.51
N SER A 38 -13.44 -5.03 -12.20
CA SER A 38 -12.56 -6.07 -12.73
C SER A 38 -11.13 -5.65 -12.47
N CYS A 39 -10.64 -5.94 -11.26
CA CYS A 39 -9.22 -6.04 -10.98
C CYS A 39 -8.92 -7.54 -10.86
N GLY A 40 -8.76 -8.20 -12.00
CA GLY A 40 -8.26 -9.56 -12.10
C GLY A 40 -6.73 -9.52 -12.17
N GLY A 41 -6.07 -9.21 -11.05
CA GLY A 41 -4.64 -9.39 -10.89
C GLY A 41 -4.38 -10.76 -10.29
N GLU A 42 -3.82 -11.67 -11.09
CA GLU A 42 -3.35 -12.97 -10.66
C GLU A 42 -2.38 -12.84 -9.47
N HIS A 43 -2.80 -13.38 -8.32
CA HIS A 43 -2.03 -13.33 -7.08
C HIS A 43 -0.90 -14.37 -7.18
N MET A 44 0.27 -13.92 -7.64
CA MET A 44 1.50 -14.68 -7.51
C MET A 44 1.73 -14.94 -6.02
N ASN A 45 1.84 -16.22 -5.63
CA ASN A 45 2.14 -16.62 -4.25
C ASN A 45 3.61 -16.28 -3.96
N ILE A 46 3.88 -15.00 -3.76
CA ILE A 46 5.09 -14.53 -3.10
C ILE A 46 4.74 -14.64 -1.64
N ILE A 47 5.50 -15.42 -0.87
CA ILE A 47 5.47 -15.33 0.58
C ILE A 47 5.77 -13.86 0.87
N ASP A 48 4.73 -13.08 1.23
CA ASP A 48 4.80 -11.63 1.46
C ASP A 48 5.54 -11.40 2.76
N VAL A 49 6.85 -11.63 2.71
CA VAL A 49 7.77 -11.15 3.71
C VAL A 49 7.89 -9.66 3.43
N SER A 50 7.09 -8.86 4.13
CA SER A 50 7.14 -7.40 4.07
C SER A 50 8.59 -6.95 4.24
N LEU A 51 9.16 -6.49 3.13
CA LEU A 51 10.54 -6.05 3.03
C LEU A 51 10.56 -4.55 3.26
N VAL A 52 11.32 -4.13 4.26
CA VAL A 52 11.41 -2.74 4.68
C VAL A 52 12.82 -2.23 4.37
N GLU A 53 12.89 -1.01 3.86
CA GLU A 53 14.14 -0.31 3.58
C GLU A 53 14.34 0.81 4.60
N VAL A 54 15.57 0.94 5.07
CA VAL A 54 15.96 2.01 6.00
C VAL A 54 17.39 2.43 5.71
N SER A 55 17.64 3.73 5.80
CA SER A 55 18.97 4.32 5.60
C SER A 55 19.48 4.94 6.89
N GLY A 56 20.79 4.86 7.11
CA GLY A 56 21.40 5.40 8.33
C GLY A 56 22.90 5.18 8.40
N LEU A 57 23.47 5.52 9.54
CA LEU A 57 24.88 5.30 9.88
C LEU A 57 25.03 3.99 10.64
N VAL A 58 26.04 3.20 10.28
CA VAL A 58 26.38 2.01 11.07
C VAL A 58 27.04 2.47 12.38
N THR A 59 26.50 2.06 13.51
CA THR A 59 27.03 2.43 14.84
C THR A 59 27.80 1.30 15.48
N GLU A 60 27.44 0.05 15.20
CA GLU A 60 28.10 -1.14 15.73
C GLU A 60 27.89 -2.32 14.76
N PHE A 61 28.84 -3.25 14.75
CA PHE A 61 28.64 -4.57 14.14
C PHE A 61 29.48 -5.63 14.84
N LYS A 62 29.05 -6.89 14.76
CA LYS A 62 29.82 -8.04 15.25
C LYS A 62 30.30 -8.88 14.07
N ALA A 63 31.61 -8.90 13.85
CA ALA A 63 32.22 -9.80 12.89
C ALA A 63 32.24 -11.24 13.42
N ARG A 64 31.88 -12.20 12.56
CA ARG A 64 32.11 -13.63 12.78
C ARG A 64 33.46 -14.06 12.20
N SER A 65 33.83 -13.50 11.05
CA SER A 65 35.07 -13.78 10.33
C SER A 65 35.56 -12.54 9.59
N LEU A 66 36.56 -12.66 8.71
CA LEU A 66 37.02 -11.55 7.86
C LEU A 66 36.01 -11.16 6.76
N THR A 67 35.02 -12.02 6.48
CA THR A 67 34.06 -11.85 5.39
C THR A 67 32.60 -11.84 5.87
N GLU A 68 32.35 -12.22 7.12
CA GLU A 68 30.99 -12.40 7.65
C GLU A 68 30.77 -11.61 8.94
N ILE A 69 29.54 -11.15 9.10
CA ILE A 69 29.03 -10.51 10.32
C ILE A 69 27.82 -11.28 10.84
N ASP A 70 27.60 -11.24 12.14
CA ASP A 70 26.43 -11.83 12.82
C ASP A 70 25.33 -10.81 13.06
N TYR A 71 25.74 -9.56 13.26
CA TYR A 71 24.92 -8.52 13.84
C TYR A 71 25.39 -7.15 13.37
N LEU A 72 24.44 -6.23 13.19
CA LEU A 72 24.68 -4.85 12.81
C LEU A 72 23.65 -3.90 13.45
N SER A 73 24.11 -2.77 13.98
CA SER A 73 23.29 -1.67 14.49
C SER A 73 23.38 -0.48 13.53
N LEU A 74 22.23 0.08 13.18
CA LEU A 74 22.09 1.26 12.33
C LEU A 74 21.38 2.37 13.10
N GLN A 75 21.86 3.61 12.99
CA GLN A 75 21.17 4.79 13.50
C GLN A 75 20.65 5.63 12.33
N THR A 76 19.34 5.92 12.32
CA THR A 76 18.72 6.78 11.31
C THR A 76 19.01 8.25 11.58
N ALA A 77 18.73 9.11 10.59
CA ALA A 77 18.83 10.56 10.75
C ALA A 77 17.92 11.11 11.87
N GLU A 78 16.82 10.41 12.15
CA GLU A 78 15.87 10.73 13.22
C GLU A 78 16.34 10.23 14.60
N GLY A 79 17.51 9.58 14.65
CA GLY A 79 18.12 9.07 15.88
C GLY A 79 17.62 7.71 16.34
N GLN A 80 16.74 7.05 15.58
CA GLN A 80 16.28 5.69 15.93
C GLN A 80 17.38 4.67 15.66
N ILE A 81 17.49 3.69 16.55
CA ILE A 81 18.48 2.62 16.46
C ILE A 81 17.77 1.33 16.03
N TYR A 82 18.23 0.76 14.93
CA TYR A 82 17.78 -0.52 14.40
C TYR A 82 18.88 -1.57 14.58
N ASN A 83 18.48 -2.72 15.13
CA ASN A 83 19.35 -3.85 15.39
C ASN A 83 18.99 -4.98 14.43
N PHE A 84 19.97 -5.47 13.67
CA PHE A 84 19.76 -6.48 12.64
C PHE A 84 20.57 -7.74 12.91
N LYS A 85 19.92 -8.89 12.78
CA LYS A 85 20.60 -10.18 12.66
C LYS A 85 20.97 -10.46 11.22
N VAL A 86 22.15 -11.03 11.01
CA VAL A 86 22.65 -11.39 9.69
C VAL A 86 22.73 -12.90 9.58
N GLY A 87 21.86 -13.49 8.76
CA GLY A 87 21.78 -14.93 8.56
C GLY A 87 22.57 -15.45 7.35
N ASN A 88 22.98 -14.55 6.46
CA ASN A 88 23.61 -14.84 5.18
C ASN A 88 24.86 -13.98 4.97
N ASN A 89 25.71 -14.40 4.04
CA ASN A 89 26.85 -13.61 3.61
C ASN A 89 26.36 -12.39 2.79
N LEU A 90 26.88 -11.20 3.10
CA LEU A 90 26.50 -9.93 2.45
C LEU A 90 27.33 -9.58 1.21
N GLY A 91 28.07 -10.55 0.67
CA GLY A 91 28.87 -10.41 -0.54
C GLY A 91 30.01 -9.39 -0.34
N LYS A 92 29.86 -8.22 -0.98
CA LYS A 92 30.88 -7.15 -0.92
C LYS A 92 30.98 -6.46 0.45
N PHE A 93 29.95 -6.57 1.29
CA PHE A 93 29.93 -5.95 2.62
C PHE A 93 30.67 -6.81 3.65
N THR A 94 31.99 -6.80 3.54
CA THR A 94 32.88 -7.38 4.56
C THR A 94 32.95 -6.47 5.80
N PRO A 95 33.34 -7.01 6.97
CA PRO A 95 33.70 -6.22 8.16
C PRO A 95 34.57 -5.00 7.89
N SER A 96 35.57 -5.12 7.01
CA SER A 96 36.46 -4.02 6.63
C SER A 96 35.72 -2.93 5.86
N HIS A 97 34.83 -3.31 4.93
CA HIS A 97 34.00 -2.37 4.19
C HIS A 97 33.00 -1.64 5.09
N ILE A 98 32.35 -2.35 6.01
CA ILE A 98 31.43 -1.75 6.99
C ILE A 98 32.19 -0.76 7.89
N ARG A 99 33.39 -1.12 8.35
CA ARG A 99 34.23 -0.22 9.15
C ARG A 99 34.61 1.06 8.39
N GLN A 100 34.83 0.97 7.09
CA GLN A 100 35.09 2.16 6.26
C GLN A 100 33.92 3.13 6.33
N HIS A 101 32.68 2.66 6.13
CA HIS A 101 31.49 3.51 6.28
C HIS A 101 31.39 4.14 7.67
N MET A 102 31.67 3.38 8.74
CA MET A 102 31.65 3.90 10.12
C MET A 102 32.67 5.01 10.33
N VAL A 103 33.90 4.83 9.83
CA VAL A 103 35.00 5.81 9.99
C VAL A 103 34.74 7.07 9.17
N HIS A 104 34.15 6.94 7.99
CA HIS A 104 33.83 8.08 7.12
C HIS A 104 32.49 8.75 7.44
N GLY A 105 31.66 8.14 8.29
CA GLY A 105 30.31 8.63 8.55
C GLY A 105 29.43 8.56 7.30
N GLU A 106 29.64 7.55 6.46
CA GLU A 106 28.89 7.34 5.23
C GLU A 106 27.60 6.58 5.52
N LEU A 107 26.53 7.01 4.86
CA LEU A 107 25.24 6.36 4.96
C LEU A 107 25.24 5.03 4.20
N VAL A 108 24.46 4.11 4.74
CA VAL A 108 24.16 2.81 4.10
C VAL A 108 22.65 2.63 4.04
N GLU A 109 22.19 1.91 3.03
CA GLU A 109 20.79 1.49 2.90
C GLU A 109 20.68 -0.01 3.21
N ILE A 110 19.76 -0.36 4.09
CA ILE A 110 19.52 -1.72 4.52
C ILE A 110 18.09 -2.11 4.16
N SER A 111 17.98 -3.25 3.48
CA SER A 111 16.72 -3.98 3.32
C SER A 111 16.67 -5.08 4.37
N TYR A 112 15.58 -5.14 5.13
CA TYR A 112 15.37 -6.14 6.14
C TYR A 112 13.93 -6.67 6.12
N PHE A 113 13.72 -7.76 6.83
CA PHE A 113 12.39 -8.27 7.12
C PHE A 113 12.28 -8.63 8.58
N GLN A 114 11.05 -8.62 9.10
CA GLN A 114 10.80 -9.06 10.47
C GLN A 114 10.47 -10.55 10.51
N ARG A 115 11.12 -11.28 11.41
CA ARG A 115 10.81 -12.68 11.72
C ARG A 115 10.93 -12.87 13.22
N ASP A 116 9.88 -13.42 13.84
CA ASP A 116 9.83 -13.71 15.28
C ASP A 116 10.09 -12.47 16.17
N GLY A 117 9.67 -11.29 15.72
CA GLY A 117 9.89 -10.01 16.42
C GLY A 117 11.31 -9.44 16.27
N GLU A 118 12.15 -10.05 15.44
CA GLU A 118 13.53 -9.61 15.19
C GLU A 118 13.70 -9.11 13.75
N ASN A 119 14.57 -8.13 13.55
CA ASN A 119 14.89 -7.64 12.21
C ASN A 119 16.04 -8.47 11.63
N TRP A 120 15.78 -9.09 10.48
CA TRP A 120 16.75 -9.89 9.75
C TRP A 120 17.20 -9.13 8.50
N LEU A 121 18.49 -8.86 8.43
CA LEU A 121 19.10 -8.18 7.30
C LEU A 121 19.02 -9.08 6.06
N ARG A 122 18.50 -8.53 4.97
CA ARG A 122 18.43 -9.21 3.67
C ARG A 122 19.55 -8.74 2.76
N SER A 123 19.70 -7.43 2.61
CA SER A 123 20.74 -6.82 1.79
C SER A 123 21.16 -5.47 2.33
N MET A 124 22.37 -5.07 1.95
CA MET A 124 22.99 -3.81 2.30
C MET A 124 23.54 -3.18 1.02
N GLN A 125 23.43 -1.85 0.92
CA GLN A 125 23.90 -1.07 -0.23
C GLN A 125 24.55 0.23 0.24
N ASP A 126 25.49 0.71 -0.56
CA ASP A 126 26.12 2.02 -0.34
C ASP A 126 25.07 3.08 -0.65
N PHE A 127 24.85 4.03 0.26
CA PHE A 127 23.86 5.07 0.02
C PHE A 127 24.36 6.00 -1.08
N THR A 128 23.65 6.03 -2.20
CA THR A 128 23.95 6.94 -3.32
C THR A 128 22.89 8.03 -3.36
N LEU A 129 23.31 9.30 -3.25
CA LEU A 129 22.44 10.44 -3.52
C LEU A 129 22.05 10.39 -5.01
N ARG A 130 20.79 10.08 -5.30
CA ARG A 130 20.23 10.16 -6.65
C ARG A 130 19.79 11.57 -6.98
#